data_AF-A0A0D2BFT2-F1
#
_entry.id   AF-A0A0D2BFT2-F1
#
_cell.length_a   1.000
_cell.length_b   1.000
_cell.length_c   1.000
_cell.angle_alpha   90.00
_cell.angle_beta   90.00
_cell.angle_gamma   90.00
#
_symmetry.space_group_name_H-M   'P 1'
#
loop_
_entity.id
_entity.type
_entity.pdbx_description
1 polymer ?
#
loop_
_entity_poly.entity_id
_entity_poly.type
_entity_poly.pdbx_seq_one_letter_code
_entity_poly.pdbx_strand_id
1 'polypeptide(L)'
;MAPPTKRRRIEPTAVEEITFDPAARQDFLTGFHKRKLQRAKHAQEAAERRAREERIAERKKLREERKAELERHVQQVNAMLRSASALNGAEDQGTASSNSDEEWSGISGEEPAPVDHEAEYIDEDKYTTVTVEAMDVSREGLFKAEQAKDEGHKTYEQETKVGQEPGKVAKKPKWTKEKPKDGSEKPKRKKKRNFRYESKTERKTARSKEKSKGRKQARERRGGG
;
A
#
# COMPACT_ATOMS: atom_id res chain seq x y z
N MET A 1 39.09 2.06 -16.66
CA MET A 1 39.31 0.65 -16.28
C MET A 1 38.03 0.13 -15.62
N ALA A 2 37.42 -0.95 -16.10
CA ALA A 2 36.18 -1.48 -15.51
C ALA A 2 36.47 -2.19 -14.17
N PRO A 3 35.59 -2.09 -13.16
CA PRO A 3 35.85 -2.68 -11.85
C PRO A 3 35.86 -4.22 -11.94
N PRO A 4 36.75 -4.90 -11.18
CA PRO A 4 36.86 -6.35 -11.23
C PRO A 4 35.57 -7.01 -10.74
N THR A 5 35.11 -8.02 -11.47
CA THR A 5 33.92 -8.78 -11.11
C THR A 5 34.21 -9.60 -9.85
N LYS A 6 33.64 -9.20 -8.72
CA LYS A 6 33.70 -9.96 -7.46
C LYS A 6 33.04 -11.32 -7.69
N ARG A 7 33.86 -12.38 -7.86
CA ARG A 7 33.39 -13.76 -7.78
C ARG A 7 32.90 -13.99 -6.36
N ARG A 8 31.66 -14.45 -6.18
CA ARG A 8 31.15 -14.82 -4.86
C ARG A 8 32.04 -15.93 -4.30
N ARG A 9 32.67 -15.70 -3.14
CA ARG A 9 33.29 -16.76 -2.36
C ARG A 9 32.15 -17.67 -1.89
N ILE A 10 32.13 -18.89 -2.40
CA ILE A 10 31.26 -19.95 -1.91
C ILE A 10 32.08 -20.58 -0.79
N GLU A 11 31.63 -20.41 0.45
CA GLU A 11 32.15 -21.19 1.59
C GLU A 11 32.07 -22.67 1.20
N PRO A 12 33.18 -23.44 1.25
CA PRO A 12 33.14 -24.85 0.93
C PRO A 12 32.50 -25.57 2.12
N THR A 13 31.17 -25.55 2.20
CA THR A 13 30.42 -26.61 2.88
C THR A 13 30.57 -27.87 2.02
N ALA A 14 31.79 -28.40 1.97
CA ALA A 14 32.09 -29.67 1.35
C ALA A 14 31.51 -30.73 2.27
N VAL A 15 30.33 -31.23 1.93
CA VAL A 15 29.76 -32.37 2.62
C VAL A 15 30.67 -33.56 2.30
N GLU A 16 31.28 -34.15 3.32
CA GLU A 16 32.31 -35.20 3.18
C GLU A 16 31.76 -36.46 2.51
N GLU A 17 30.47 -36.77 2.71
CA GLU A 17 29.80 -37.91 2.10
C GLU A 17 28.39 -37.55 1.62
N ILE A 18 28.09 -37.84 0.35
CA ILE A 18 26.75 -37.65 -0.23
C ILE A 18 26.11 -39.03 -0.41
N THR A 19 25.21 -39.39 0.50
CA THR A 19 24.42 -40.62 0.39
C THR A 19 23.27 -40.42 -0.59
N PHE A 20 23.19 -41.24 -1.63
CA PHE A 20 22.12 -41.18 -2.61
C PHE A 20 20.94 -42.08 -2.19
N ASP A 21 19.83 -41.46 -1.79
CA ASP A 21 18.59 -42.18 -1.52
C ASP A 21 17.70 -42.24 -2.78
N PRO A 22 17.45 -43.43 -3.34
CA PRO A 22 16.56 -43.59 -4.49
C PRO A 22 15.11 -43.18 -4.20
N ALA A 23 14.62 -43.29 -2.95
CA ALA A 23 13.27 -42.86 -2.59
C ALA A 23 13.15 -41.34 -2.64
N ALA A 24 14.09 -40.60 -2.03
CA ALA A 24 14.18 -39.15 -2.15
C ALA A 24 14.30 -38.68 -3.61
N ARG A 25 14.98 -39.44 -4.48
CA ARG A 25 15.02 -39.16 -5.93
C ARG A 25 13.65 -39.32 -6.58
N GLN A 26 12.91 -40.37 -6.28
CA GLN A 26 11.56 -40.57 -6.84
C GLN A 26 10.61 -39.45 -6.42
N ASP A 27 10.66 -39.05 -5.15
CA ASP A 27 9.90 -37.90 -4.63
C ASP A 27 10.36 -36.58 -5.26
N PHE A 28 11.65 -36.43 -5.53
CA PHE A 28 12.16 -35.28 -6.25
C PHE A 28 11.68 -35.28 -7.71
N LEU A 29 11.67 -36.41 -8.41
CA LEU A 29 11.23 -36.45 -9.81
C LEU A 29 9.71 -36.32 -9.96
N THR A 30 8.90 -36.82 -9.03
CA THR A 30 7.43 -36.77 -9.13
C THR A 30 6.82 -35.57 -8.39
N GLY A 31 7.49 -35.08 -7.35
CA GLY A 31 7.01 -34.04 -6.44
C GLY A 31 7.17 -32.60 -6.95
N PHE A 32 7.25 -32.35 -8.26
CA PHE A 32 7.41 -30.98 -8.79
C PHE A 32 6.31 -30.03 -8.33
N HIS A 33 5.06 -30.49 -8.29
CA HIS A 33 3.94 -29.70 -7.78
C HIS A 33 4.11 -29.40 -6.29
N LYS A 34 4.49 -30.41 -5.49
CA LYS A 34 4.78 -30.24 -4.05
C LYS A 34 5.88 -29.19 -3.82
N ARG A 35 6.99 -29.24 -4.56
CA ARG A 35 8.07 -28.24 -4.48
C ARG A 35 7.63 -26.86 -4.94
N LYS A 36 6.80 -26.76 -5.97
CA LYS A 36 6.27 -25.48 -6.44
C LYS A 36 5.39 -24.84 -5.36
N LEU A 37 4.53 -25.62 -4.72
CA LEU A 37 3.72 -25.17 -3.58
C LEU A 37 4.60 -24.79 -2.38
N GLN A 38 5.60 -25.61 -2.03
CA GLN A 38 6.54 -25.30 -0.96
C GLN A 38 7.30 -24.00 -1.21
N ARG A 39 7.78 -23.76 -2.43
CA ARG A 39 8.42 -22.48 -2.79
C ARG A 39 7.47 -21.31 -2.67
N ALA A 40 6.22 -21.47 -3.10
CA ALA A 40 5.20 -20.43 -2.95
C ALA A 40 4.91 -20.13 -1.48
N LYS A 41 4.73 -21.16 -0.65
CA LYS A 41 4.53 -21.05 0.80
C LYS A 41 5.72 -20.40 1.49
N HIS A 42 6.94 -20.88 1.22
CA HIS A 42 8.16 -20.28 1.78
C HIS A 42 8.32 -18.81 1.39
N ALA A 43 7.97 -18.43 0.15
CA ALA A 43 7.97 -17.03 -0.25
C ALA A 43 6.93 -16.19 0.50
N GLN A 44 5.74 -16.75 0.75
CA GLN A 44 4.70 -16.12 1.56
C GLN A 44 5.16 -15.97 3.02
N GLU A 45 5.64 -17.04 3.64
CA GLU A 45 6.15 -17.05 5.02
C GLU A 45 7.31 -16.07 5.21
N ALA A 46 8.24 -16.00 4.24
CA ALA A 46 9.34 -15.04 4.29
C ALA A 46 8.84 -13.58 4.18
N ALA A 47 7.82 -13.32 3.35
CA ALA A 47 7.21 -12.00 3.24
C ALA A 47 6.47 -11.61 4.52
N GLU A 48 5.70 -12.55 5.11
CA GLU A 48 5.02 -12.35 6.38
C GLU A 48 5.99 -12.11 7.54
N ARG A 49 7.10 -12.85 7.59
CA ARG A 49 8.14 -12.66 8.61
C ARG A 49 8.73 -11.25 8.52
N ARG A 50 9.10 -10.81 7.31
CA ARG A 50 9.61 -9.46 7.07
C ARG A 50 8.60 -8.38 7.45
N ALA A 51 7.34 -8.53 7.04
CA ALA A 51 6.28 -7.57 7.38
C ALA A 51 6.06 -7.46 8.90
N ARG A 52 6.16 -8.57 9.64
CA ARG A 52 6.09 -8.56 11.11
C ARG A 52 7.29 -7.84 11.73
N GLU A 53 8.50 -8.15 11.26
CA GLU A 53 9.74 -7.50 11.72
C GLU A 53 9.70 -5.99 11.46
N GLU A 54 9.26 -5.57 10.28
CA GLU A 54 9.08 -4.16 9.90
C GLU A 54 8.05 -3.47 10.80
N ARG A 55 6.89 -4.08 11.03
CA ARG A 55 5.86 -3.53 11.92
C ARG A 55 6.34 -3.38 13.37
N ILE A 56 7.13 -4.32 13.87
CA ILE A 56 7.71 -4.25 15.21
C ILE A 56 8.75 -3.12 15.26
N ALA A 57 9.61 -3.01 14.25
CA ALA A 57 10.61 -1.96 14.14
C ALA A 57 9.96 -0.56 14.06
N GLU A 58 8.90 -0.39 13.27
CA GLU A 58 8.13 0.85 13.17
C GLU A 58 7.50 1.23 14.51
N ARG A 59 6.87 0.28 15.21
CA ARG A 59 6.32 0.52 16.55
C ARG A 59 7.38 0.91 17.56
N LYS A 60 8.57 0.31 17.48
CA LYS A 60 9.70 0.67 18.34
C LYS A 60 10.17 2.09 18.05
N LYS A 61 10.34 2.45 16.77
CA LYS A 61 10.69 3.82 16.34
C LYS A 61 9.67 4.84 16.84
N LEU A 62 8.37 4.61 16.66
CA LEU A 62 7.33 5.51 17.17
C LEU A 62 7.39 5.71 18.68
N ARG A 63 7.69 4.66 19.45
CA ARG A 63 7.86 4.77 20.91
C ARG A 63 9.11 5.56 21.28
N GLU A 64 10.21 5.33 20.58
CA GLU A 64 11.46 6.07 20.77
C GLU A 64 11.30 7.55 20.42
N GLU A 65 10.61 7.86 19.32
CA GLU A 65 10.27 9.22 18.89
C GLU A 65 9.42 9.93 19.94
N ARG A 66 8.34 9.31 20.42
CA ARG A 66 7.50 9.88 21.49
C ARG A 66 8.28 10.10 22.79
N LYS A 67 9.16 9.17 23.16
CA LYS A 67 10.00 9.31 24.35
C LYS A 67 10.97 10.48 24.21
N ALA A 68 11.62 10.60 23.05
CA ALA A 68 12.54 11.69 22.77
C ALA A 68 11.84 13.05 22.72
N GLU A 69 10.63 13.11 22.17
CA GLU A 69 9.80 14.33 22.16
C GLU A 69 9.41 14.74 23.58
N LEU A 70 8.96 13.80 24.41
CA LEU A 70 8.66 14.05 25.82
C LEU A 70 9.89 14.54 26.58
N GLU A 71 11.05 13.90 26.38
CA GLU A 71 12.30 14.32 27.01
C GLU A 71 12.70 15.74 26.60
N ARG A 72 12.61 16.07 25.30
CA ARG A 72 12.86 17.43 24.80
C ARG A 72 11.90 18.44 25.40
N HIS A 73 10.61 18.10 25.50
CA HIS A 73 9.60 18.97 26.08
C HIS A 73 9.88 19.23 27.57
N VAL A 74 10.17 18.18 28.35
CA VAL A 74 10.56 18.32 29.77
C VAL A 74 11.84 19.15 29.91
N GLN A 75 12.84 18.93 29.07
CA GLN A 75 14.07 19.74 29.06
C GLN A 75 13.77 21.21 28.76
N GLN A 76 12.88 21.50 27.80
CA GLN A 76 12.45 22.86 27.44
C GLN A 76 11.70 23.54 28.59
N VAL A 77 10.74 22.85 29.21
CA VAL A 77 9.99 23.37 30.38
C VAL A 77 10.94 23.62 31.56
N ASN A 78 11.84 22.67 31.86
CA ASN A 78 12.83 22.84 32.91
C ASN A 78 13.82 23.98 32.61
N ALA A 79 14.15 24.22 31.34
CA ALA A 79 14.97 25.36 30.93
C ALA A 79 14.22 26.69 31.16
N MET A 80 12.95 26.77 30.77
CA MET A 80 12.09 27.94 31.01
C MET A 80 11.90 28.22 32.50
N LEU A 81 11.65 27.18 33.32
CA LEU A 81 11.51 27.33 34.77
C LEU A 81 12.81 27.79 35.43
N ARG A 82 13.96 27.21 35.02
CA ARG A 82 15.27 27.65 35.52
C ARG A 82 15.61 29.08 35.08
N SER A 83 15.29 29.47 33.85
CA SER A 83 15.50 30.86 33.41
C SER A 83 14.59 31.85 34.16
N ALA A 84 13.33 31.47 34.41
CA ALA A 84 12.40 32.29 35.19
C ALA A 84 12.82 32.38 36.66
N SER A 85 13.25 31.27 37.28
CA SER A 85 13.76 31.23 38.65
C SER A 85 15.06 32.03 38.80
N ALA A 86 15.95 32.00 37.79
CA ALA A 86 17.17 32.81 37.78
C ALA A 86 16.88 34.32 37.61
N LEU A 87 15.80 34.70 36.92
CA LEU A 87 15.36 36.08 36.80
C LEU A 87 14.59 36.59 38.03
N ASN A 88 13.92 35.69 38.77
CA ASN A 88 13.14 36.00 39.97
C ASN A 88 13.92 35.88 41.30
N GLY A 89 15.26 35.79 41.26
CA GLY A 89 16.15 36.00 42.41
C GLY A 89 15.71 35.41 43.75
N ALA A 90 15.96 34.11 43.96
CA ALA A 90 16.07 33.43 45.26
C ALA A 90 15.25 34.00 46.43
N GLU A 91 13.96 33.66 46.51
CA GLU A 91 13.20 33.70 47.76
C GLU A 91 12.56 32.33 47.97
N ASP A 92 13.19 31.55 48.85
CA ASP A 92 12.64 30.36 49.47
C ASP A 92 11.39 30.76 50.26
N GLN A 93 10.21 30.44 49.74
CA GLN A 93 9.05 30.23 50.58
C GLN A 93 8.29 29.01 50.08
N GLY A 94 8.34 27.97 50.92
CA GLY A 94 7.55 26.76 50.78
C GLY A 94 6.09 27.09 50.53
N THR A 95 5.66 26.87 49.29
CA THR A 95 4.24 26.63 49.05
C THR A 95 4.04 25.14 49.29
N ALA A 96 3.40 24.85 50.42
CA ALA A 96 2.89 23.54 50.73
C ALA A 96 2.17 23.02 49.49
N SER A 97 2.62 21.87 49.00
CA SER A 97 1.89 21.05 48.05
C SER A 97 0.57 20.65 48.73
N SER A 98 -0.39 21.56 48.69
CA SER A 98 -1.79 21.25 48.93
C SER A 98 -2.13 20.25 47.86
N ASN A 99 -2.16 18.97 48.25
CA ASN A 99 -2.92 17.93 47.56
C ASN A 99 -4.35 18.45 47.43
N SER A 100 -4.60 19.22 46.38
CA SER A 100 -5.94 19.31 45.85
C SER A 100 -6.16 17.96 45.19
N ASP A 101 -6.70 17.04 45.99
CA ASP A 101 -7.47 15.90 45.52
C ASP A 101 -8.66 16.45 44.70
N GLU A 102 -8.36 17.00 43.52
CA GLU A 102 -9.32 17.16 42.43
C GLU A 102 -9.56 15.76 41.86
N GLU A 103 -10.22 14.96 42.69
CA GLU A 103 -10.88 13.72 42.36
C GLU A 103 -11.74 14.02 41.14
N TRP A 104 -11.28 13.56 39.98
CA TRP A 104 -11.92 13.72 38.69
C TRP A 104 -13.41 13.36 38.84
N SER A 105 -14.26 14.38 38.84
CA SER A 105 -15.72 14.21 38.84
C SER A 105 -16.08 13.61 37.48
N GLY A 106 -16.13 12.28 37.44
CA GLY A 106 -16.42 11.51 36.24
C GLY A 106 -17.61 12.11 35.50
N ILE A 107 -17.47 12.22 34.17
CA ILE A 107 -18.42 12.83 33.22
C ILE A 107 -19.86 12.72 33.76
N SER A 108 -20.31 13.79 34.41
CA SER A 108 -21.64 13.88 34.99
C SER A 108 -22.64 13.99 33.86
N GLY A 109 -23.04 12.85 33.29
CA GLY A 109 -24.34 12.54 32.70
C GLY A 109 -25.06 13.58 31.83
N GLU A 110 -24.38 14.55 31.22
CA GLU A 110 -25.00 15.42 30.22
C GLU A 110 -24.92 14.68 28.89
N GLU A 111 -26.04 14.02 28.56
CA GLU A 111 -26.25 13.35 27.27
C GLU A 111 -25.95 14.38 26.16
N PRO A 112 -24.88 14.16 25.36
CA PRO A 112 -24.51 15.12 24.33
C PRO A 112 -25.67 15.21 23.34
N ALA A 113 -26.10 16.44 23.03
CA ALA A 113 -27.13 16.67 22.03
C ALA A 113 -26.81 15.90 20.74
N PRO A 114 -27.76 15.22 20.10
CA PRO A 114 -27.50 14.44 18.89
C PRO A 114 -27.00 15.39 17.81
N VAL A 115 -25.72 15.26 17.45
CA VAL A 115 -25.10 16.12 16.45
C VAL A 115 -24.97 15.38 15.13
N ASP A 116 -26.00 15.52 14.30
CA ASP A 116 -25.97 15.10 12.91
C ASP A 116 -25.11 16.09 12.12
N HIS A 117 -23.83 15.77 11.98
CA HIS A 117 -22.88 16.58 11.22
C HIS A 117 -22.66 16.00 9.82
N GLU A 118 -23.07 16.74 8.80
CA GLU A 118 -22.71 16.48 7.41
C GLU A 118 -21.46 17.30 7.05
N ALA A 119 -20.34 16.62 6.80
CA ALA A 119 -19.10 17.27 6.36
C ALA A 119 -18.84 16.95 4.88
N GLU A 120 -18.83 17.98 4.04
CA GLU A 120 -18.47 17.86 2.63
C GLU A 120 -16.94 17.87 2.48
N TYR A 121 -16.37 16.71 2.15
CA TYR A 121 -14.96 16.59 1.77
C TYR A 121 -14.83 16.63 0.25
N ILE A 122 -14.16 17.69 -0.25
CA ILE A 122 -13.86 17.86 -1.67
C ILE A 122 -12.45 17.34 -1.93
N ASP A 123 -12.35 16.19 -2.59
CA ASP A 123 -11.12 15.73 -3.22
C ASP A 123 -11.26 16.01 -4.73
N GLU A 124 -10.22 16.53 -5.39
CA GLU A 124 -10.27 17.17 -6.73
C GLU A 124 -10.92 16.32 -7.84
N ASP A 125 -11.08 15.01 -7.63
CA ASP A 125 -11.72 14.06 -8.57
C ASP A 125 -12.85 13.21 -7.94
N LYS A 126 -13.22 13.38 -6.66
CA LYS A 126 -14.24 12.56 -5.98
C LYS A 126 -15.00 13.35 -4.90
N TYR A 127 -16.31 13.45 -5.08
CA TYR A 127 -17.23 13.91 -4.02
C TYR A 127 -17.68 12.71 -3.20
N THR A 128 -17.32 12.67 -1.92
CA THR A 128 -17.83 11.68 -0.97
C THR A 128 -18.38 12.41 0.25
N THR A 129 -19.66 12.21 0.55
CA THR A 129 -20.29 12.71 1.77
C THR A 129 -20.15 11.64 2.86
N VAL A 130 -19.68 12.06 4.04
CA VAL A 130 -19.62 11.21 5.23
C VAL A 130 -20.67 11.71 6.20
N THR A 131 -21.68 10.90 6.48
CA THR A 131 -22.71 11.15 7.50
C THR A 131 -22.29 10.47 8.81
N VAL A 132 -22.25 11.24 9.89
CA VAL A 132 -21.98 10.72 11.24
C VAL A 132 -23.30 10.69 11.98
N GLU A 133 -23.86 9.50 12.19
CA GLU A 133 -25.07 9.28 12.99
C GLU A 133 -24.69 8.70 14.36
N ALA A 134 -25.37 9.15 15.40
CA ALA A 134 -25.18 8.62 16.76
C ALA A 134 -25.71 7.18 16.85
N MET A 135 -24.81 6.22 17.07
CA MET A 135 -25.18 4.82 17.31
C MET A 135 -25.43 4.58 18.80
N ASP A 136 -26.60 4.04 19.14
CA ASP A 136 -26.91 3.56 20.48
C ASP A 136 -26.07 2.30 20.77
N VAL A 137 -25.26 2.35 21.84
CA VAL A 137 -24.36 1.26 22.28
C VAL A 137 -25.10 0.11 22.98
N SER A 138 -26.42 0.22 23.12
CA SER A 138 -27.29 -0.86 23.59
C SER A 138 -27.22 -2.08 22.66
N ARG A 139 -27.43 -3.28 23.23
CA ARG A 139 -27.35 -4.55 22.48
C ARG A 139 -28.23 -4.56 21.22
N GLU A 140 -29.41 -3.93 21.28
CA GLU A 140 -30.32 -3.82 20.14
C GLU A 140 -29.85 -2.82 19.06
N GLY A 141 -29.18 -1.73 19.47
CA GLY A 141 -28.62 -0.74 18.55
C GLY A 141 -27.49 -1.30 17.68
N LEU A 142 -26.64 -2.16 18.25
CA LEU A 142 -25.60 -2.88 17.51
C LEU A 142 -26.17 -3.87 16.48
N PHE A 143 -27.24 -4.60 16.82
CA PHE A 143 -27.86 -5.57 15.90
C PHE A 143 -28.50 -4.89 14.69
N LYS A 144 -29.09 -3.71 14.86
CA LYS A 144 -29.72 -2.94 13.77
C LYS A 144 -28.68 -2.45 12.75
N ALA A 145 -27.50 -2.04 13.21
CA ALA A 145 -26.40 -1.61 12.34
C ALA A 145 -25.76 -2.76 11.55
N GLU A 146 -25.82 -4.00 12.06
CA GLU A 146 -25.34 -5.18 11.36
C GLU A 146 -26.28 -5.60 10.22
N GLN A 147 -27.60 -5.54 10.44
CA GLN A 147 -28.59 -5.78 9.38
C GLN A 147 -28.50 -4.76 8.24
N ALA A 148 -28.30 -3.48 8.53
CA ALA A 148 -28.18 -2.43 7.51
C ALA A 148 -26.96 -2.61 6.57
N LYS A 149 -25.91 -3.30 7.02
CA LYS A 149 -24.71 -3.58 6.20
C LYS A 149 -24.89 -4.73 5.21
N ASP A 150 -25.75 -5.70 5.53
CA ASP A 150 -25.99 -6.88 4.68
C ASP A 150 -26.90 -6.58 3.48
N GLU A 151 -27.74 -5.54 3.57
CA GLU A 151 -28.66 -5.17 2.47
C GLU A 151 -27.95 -4.43 1.30
N GLY A 152 -26.77 -3.85 1.54
CA GLY A 152 -26.02 -3.05 0.56
C GLY A 152 -25.15 -3.82 -0.44
N HIS A 153 -25.08 -5.16 -0.35
CA HIS A 153 -24.17 -5.98 -1.17
C HIS A 153 -24.92 -6.98 -2.07
N LYS A 154 -25.78 -6.49 -2.96
CA LYS A 154 -26.34 -7.26 -4.09
C LYS A 154 -26.24 -6.46 -5.40
N THR A 155 -25.90 -7.18 -6.48
CA THR A 155 -25.56 -6.77 -7.86
C THR A 155 -24.05 -6.71 -8.08
N TYR A 156 -23.42 -7.38 -9.05
CA TYR A 156 -23.86 -7.85 -10.38
C TYR A 156 -22.86 -8.92 -10.87
N GLU A 157 -23.28 -10.18 -10.93
CA GLU A 157 -22.63 -11.20 -11.77
C GLU A 157 -23.32 -11.19 -13.12
N GLN A 158 -22.55 -11.08 -14.21
CA GLN A 158 -23.06 -11.34 -15.54
C GLN A 158 -22.02 -12.10 -16.36
N GLU A 159 -22.30 -13.37 -16.56
CA GLU A 159 -21.69 -14.24 -17.55
C GLU A 159 -22.06 -13.78 -18.96
N THR A 160 -21.10 -13.82 -19.89
CA THR A 160 -21.40 -14.02 -21.32
C THR A 160 -20.30 -14.87 -21.97
N LYS A 161 -20.71 -16.05 -22.44
CA LYS A 161 -20.00 -16.87 -23.43
C LYS A 161 -20.48 -16.48 -24.83
N VAL A 162 -19.59 -16.18 -25.78
CA VAL A 162 -19.75 -16.47 -27.22
C VAL A 162 -18.35 -16.65 -27.83
N GLY A 163 -18.12 -17.75 -28.53
CA GLY A 163 -16.88 -18.01 -29.28
C GLY A 163 -16.96 -17.55 -30.74
N GLN A 164 -15.82 -17.45 -31.41
CA GLN A 164 -15.48 -18.06 -32.72
C GLN A 164 -14.13 -17.50 -33.23
N GLU A 165 -13.23 -18.38 -33.68
CA GLU A 165 -12.02 -18.11 -34.49
C GLU A 165 -12.38 -17.96 -36.00
N PRO A 166 -11.46 -17.85 -36.99
CA PRO A 166 -10.03 -17.44 -37.01
C PRO A 166 -9.70 -16.36 -38.06
N GLY A 167 -8.49 -15.79 -37.95
CA GLY A 167 -7.60 -15.55 -39.11
C GLY A 167 -7.87 -14.37 -40.06
N LYS A 168 -7.13 -13.26 -39.90
CA LYS A 168 -6.71 -12.41 -41.04
C LYS A 168 -5.25 -12.01 -40.90
N VAL A 169 -4.43 -12.56 -41.79
CA VAL A 169 -2.99 -12.34 -41.94
C VAL A 169 -2.76 -10.95 -42.56
N ALA A 170 -2.28 -10.00 -41.76
CA ALA A 170 -1.84 -8.70 -42.27
C ALA A 170 -0.43 -8.85 -42.89
N LYS A 171 -0.35 -8.62 -44.21
CA LYS A 171 0.91 -8.62 -44.97
C LYS A 171 1.81 -7.47 -44.52
N LYS A 172 3.10 -7.75 -44.31
CA LYS A 172 4.13 -6.75 -44.02
C LYS A 172 4.44 -5.91 -45.27
N PRO A 173 4.66 -4.59 -45.16
CA PRO A 173 5.13 -3.80 -46.30
C PRO A 173 6.58 -4.15 -46.64
N LYS A 174 6.88 -4.17 -47.94
CA LYS A 174 8.21 -4.41 -48.52
C LYS A 174 9.09 -3.19 -48.23
N TRP A 175 10.29 -3.42 -47.68
CA TRP A 175 11.27 -2.39 -47.38
C TRP A 175 11.93 -1.91 -48.69
N THR A 176 11.55 -0.73 -49.19
CA THR A 176 12.31 -0.05 -50.24
C THR A 176 13.55 0.58 -49.61
N LYS A 177 14.69 0.37 -50.26
CA LYS A 177 16.01 0.62 -49.71
C LYS A 177 16.57 1.90 -50.31
N GLU A 178 15.97 3.04 -49.98
CA GLU A 178 16.52 4.35 -50.30
C GLU A 178 16.57 5.21 -49.04
N LYS A 179 17.79 5.59 -48.65
CA LYS A 179 18.06 6.48 -47.51
C LYS A 179 18.37 7.86 -48.08
N PRO A 180 17.63 8.92 -47.72
CA PRO A 180 18.17 10.26 -47.82
C PRO A 180 19.26 10.43 -46.75
N LYS A 181 20.37 11.00 -47.18
CA LYS A 181 21.58 11.26 -46.42
C LYS A 181 21.51 12.72 -45.99
N ASP A 182 20.97 12.98 -44.81
CA ASP A 182 21.18 14.26 -44.13
C ASP A 182 21.34 14.08 -42.63
N GLY A 183 22.38 14.73 -42.12
CA GLY A 183 22.92 14.55 -40.78
C GLY A 183 22.26 15.47 -39.77
N SER A 184 21.15 15.03 -39.18
CA SER A 184 20.73 15.49 -37.86
C SER A 184 19.95 14.38 -37.14
N GLU A 185 20.41 14.06 -35.93
CA GLU A 185 19.73 13.26 -34.90
C GLU A 185 19.05 11.96 -35.36
N LYS A 186 19.83 10.88 -35.50
CA LYS A 186 19.26 9.52 -35.58
C LYS A 186 18.42 9.26 -34.32
N PRO A 187 17.10 9.01 -34.41
CA PRO A 187 16.32 8.66 -33.23
C PRO A 187 16.85 7.35 -32.66
N LYS A 188 17.26 7.38 -31.37
CA LYS A 188 17.75 6.20 -30.66
C LYS A 188 16.73 5.07 -30.82
N ARG A 189 17.18 3.92 -31.34
CA ARG A 189 16.32 2.73 -31.52
C ARG A 189 15.60 2.44 -30.21
N LYS A 190 14.26 2.53 -30.20
CA LYS A 190 13.46 2.22 -29.01
C LYS A 190 13.81 0.80 -28.56
N LYS A 191 14.24 0.64 -27.30
CA LYS A 191 14.51 -0.69 -26.72
C LYS A 191 13.28 -1.56 -26.96
N LYS A 192 13.46 -2.76 -27.53
CA LYS A 192 12.36 -3.71 -27.71
C LYS A 192 11.74 -3.93 -26.33
N ARG A 193 10.46 -3.60 -26.16
CA ARG A 193 9.77 -3.95 -24.91
C ARG A 193 9.83 -5.45 -24.81
N ASN A 194 10.40 -5.96 -23.72
CA ASN A 194 10.18 -7.37 -23.37
C ASN A 194 8.67 -7.55 -23.30
N PHE A 195 8.14 -8.47 -24.09
CA PHE A 195 6.71 -8.80 -24.08
C PHE A 195 6.39 -9.40 -22.71
N ARG A 196 6.08 -8.52 -21.76
CA ARG A 196 5.53 -8.85 -20.46
C ARG A 196 4.08 -8.41 -20.53
N TYR A 197 3.20 -9.30 -20.11
CA TYR A 197 1.81 -8.93 -19.89
C TYR A 197 1.79 -7.73 -18.97
N GLU A 198 1.01 -6.73 -19.35
CA GLU A 198 0.70 -5.59 -18.49
C GLU A 198 0.15 -6.12 -17.17
N SER A 199 0.61 -5.53 -16.06
CA SER A 199 0.05 -5.77 -14.75
C SER A 199 -1.45 -5.44 -14.74
N LYS A 200 -2.23 -5.99 -13.79
CA LYS A 200 -3.69 -5.77 -13.74
C LYS A 200 -4.05 -4.29 -13.71
N THR A 201 -3.26 -3.47 -13.01
CA THR A 201 -3.43 -2.02 -12.92
C THR A 201 -3.13 -1.33 -14.25
N GLU A 202 -1.99 -1.63 -14.87
CA GLU A 202 -1.62 -1.11 -16.20
C GLU A 202 -2.69 -1.46 -17.25
N ARG A 203 -3.18 -2.71 -17.25
CA ARG A 203 -4.25 -3.17 -18.16
C ARG A 203 -5.55 -2.39 -17.97
N LYS A 204 -5.92 -2.07 -16.72
CA LYS A 204 -7.12 -1.28 -16.41
C LYS A 204 -6.96 0.15 -16.94
N THR A 205 -5.79 0.76 -16.76
CA THR A 205 -5.51 2.11 -17.29
C THR A 205 -5.47 2.14 -18.83
N ALA A 206 -4.89 1.11 -19.46
CA ALA A 206 -4.83 0.99 -20.92
C ALA A 206 -6.25 0.85 -21.51
N ARG A 207 -7.09 -0.02 -20.94
CA ARG A 207 -8.50 -0.14 -21.34
C ARG A 207 -9.28 1.16 -21.16
N SER A 208 -9.06 1.88 -20.06
CA SER A 208 -9.71 3.19 -19.84
C SER A 208 -9.32 4.19 -20.93
N LYS A 209 -8.02 4.27 -21.25
CA LYS A 209 -7.49 5.13 -22.32
C LYS A 209 -7.99 4.74 -23.71
N GLU A 210 -8.17 3.45 -23.97
CA GLU A 210 -8.74 2.98 -25.23
C GLU A 210 -10.23 3.33 -25.34
N LYS A 211 -11.00 3.10 -24.27
CA LYS A 211 -12.42 3.50 -24.21
C LYS A 211 -12.61 5.00 -24.39
N SER A 212 -11.79 5.83 -23.76
CA SER A 212 -11.89 7.29 -23.89
C SER A 212 -11.55 7.76 -25.31
N LYS A 213 -10.51 7.19 -25.94
CA LYS A 213 -10.18 7.44 -27.35
C LYS A 213 -11.31 7.00 -28.29
N GLY A 214 -11.87 5.80 -28.08
CA GLY A 214 -13.00 5.30 -28.86
C GLY A 214 -14.23 6.19 -28.72
N ARG A 215 -14.56 6.64 -27.51
CA ARG A 215 -15.66 7.57 -27.23
C ARG A 215 -15.43 8.93 -27.90
N LYS A 216 -14.19 9.46 -27.85
CA LYS A 216 -13.83 10.73 -28.51
C LYS A 216 -13.99 10.62 -30.03
N GLN A 217 -13.44 9.57 -30.64
CA GLN A 217 -13.60 9.32 -32.08
C GLN A 217 -15.06 9.10 -32.49
N ALA A 218 -15.85 8.41 -31.67
CA ALA A 218 -17.28 8.24 -31.92
C ALA A 218 -18.04 9.57 -31.82
N ARG A 219 -17.69 10.44 -30.86
CA ARG A 219 -18.26 11.78 -30.74
C ARG A 219 -17.89 12.66 -31.93
N GLU A 220 -16.64 12.62 -32.39
CA GLU A 220 -16.19 13.34 -33.60
C GLU A 220 -16.95 12.86 -34.84
N ARG A 221 -17.20 11.55 -34.99
CA ARG A 221 -18.04 11.02 -36.08
C ARG A 221 -19.51 11.43 -35.99
N ARG A 222 -20.05 11.56 -34.77
CA ARG A 222 -21.45 11.91 -34.54
C ARG A 222 -21.72 13.42 -34.56
N GLY A 223 -20.73 14.23 -34.23
CA GLY A 223 -20.84 15.70 -34.19
C GLY A 223 -20.32 16.41 -35.44
N GLY A 224 -19.92 15.67 -36.47
CA GLY A 224 -19.53 16.19 -37.79
C GLY A 224 -20.62 15.99 -38.86
N GLY A 225 -21.89 15.91 -38.44
CA GLY A 225 -23.07 15.89 -39.31
C GLY A 225 -23.92 17.13 -39.08
#